data_AF-A0A7Z8VI34-F1
#
_entry.id   AF-A0A7Z8VI34-F1
#
_cell.length_a   1.000
_cell.length_b   1.000
_cell.length_c   1.000
_cell.angle_alpha   90.00
_cell.angle_beta   90.00
_cell.angle_gamma   90.00
#
_symmetry.space_group_name_H-M   'P 1'
#
loop_
_entity.id
_entity.type
_entity.pdbx_description
1 polymer ?
#
loop_
_entity_poly.entity_id
_entity_poly.type
_entity_poly.pdbx_seq_one_letter_code
_entity_poly.pdbx_strand_id
1 'polypeptide(L)'
;MKIELANPRGFCAGVDRAIEIVDRAIEAFGAPIYVRHEVVHNRTVVDGLREKGAIFIEELSDVPEGSYLIFSAHGVSKKVQKEAVERNLTVFDATCPLVTKVHIQVAKHAKADREVFLIGHEGHPEVEGTMGQYEKCTENGAIYLVETPEDVRTVKVNNPENLAYVTQTTLSMTDTSVMVHALHEHFPHILEQKKDDICYATQNRQDAVHDLAENADIILVVGSTNSSNSNRLREIAEQLGKPAHLIDTAADMHQDWFTNVDVVGVTAGASAPEVLVQEVIKQLQDWGGETATEIKGIEEKVVFTLPKELKLHMEKR
;
A
#
# COMPACT_ATOMS: atom_id res chain seq x y z
N MET A 1 9.54 -8.54 30.64
CA MET A 1 9.52 -8.34 29.18
C MET A 1 8.88 -7.00 28.91
N LYS A 2 9.67 -6.00 28.52
CA LYS A 2 9.18 -4.68 28.13
C LYS A 2 8.52 -4.76 26.76
N ILE A 3 7.53 -3.91 26.53
CA ILE A 3 6.82 -3.80 25.25
C ILE A 3 7.01 -2.39 24.73
N GLU A 4 7.64 -2.25 23.56
CA GLU A 4 7.87 -0.97 22.90
C GLU A 4 7.04 -0.89 21.61
N LEU A 5 6.34 0.22 21.40
CA LEU A 5 5.50 0.44 20.23
C LEU A 5 6.16 1.42 19.27
N ALA A 6 6.27 1.05 18.00
CA ALA A 6 6.66 1.97 16.94
C ALA A 6 5.66 3.14 16.79
N ASN A 7 6.18 4.32 16.44
CA ASN A 7 5.36 5.48 16.11
C ASN A 7 5.99 6.23 14.91
N PRO A 8 5.28 6.38 13.77
CA PRO A 8 3.91 5.91 13.51
C PRO A 8 3.83 4.41 13.24
N ARG A 9 2.62 3.86 13.40
CA ARG A 9 2.24 2.47 13.06
C ARG A 9 0.77 2.43 12.64
N GLY A 10 0.33 1.34 12.02
CA GLY A 10 -1.09 1.10 11.72
C GLY A 10 -1.60 1.99 10.60
N PHE A 11 -2.89 2.33 10.59
CA PHE A 11 -3.56 3.04 9.49
C PHE A 11 -2.87 4.32 8.99
N CYS A 12 -2.83 4.47 7.66
CA CYS A 12 -2.46 5.72 7.00
C CYS A 12 -3.69 6.43 6.42
N ALA A 13 -3.55 7.70 6.05
CA ALA A 13 -4.66 8.52 5.55
C ALA A 13 -5.34 7.94 4.29
N GLY A 14 -4.60 7.21 3.46
CA GLY A 14 -5.15 6.55 2.27
C GLY A 14 -6.04 5.35 2.63
N VAL A 15 -5.62 4.57 3.62
CA VAL A 15 -6.34 3.40 4.13
C VAL A 15 -7.61 3.84 4.87
N ASP A 16 -7.49 4.81 5.80
CA ASP A 16 -8.65 5.37 6.51
C ASP A 16 -9.73 5.85 5.54
N ARG A 17 -9.31 6.64 4.54
CA ARG A 17 -10.22 7.13 3.51
C ARG A 17 -10.88 5.99 2.74
N ALA A 18 -10.14 4.95 2.37
CA ALA A 18 -10.67 3.87 1.56
C ALA A 18 -11.70 3.02 2.32
N ILE A 19 -11.43 2.72 3.59
CA ILE A 19 -12.37 2.03 4.48
C ILE A 19 -13.62 2.90 4.68
N GLU A 20 -13.46 4.20 4.98
CA GLU A 20 -14.59 5.10 5.16
C GLU A 20 -15.46 5.20 3.90
N ILE A 21 -14.88 5.18 2.69
CA ILE A 21 -15.65 5.20 1.44
C ILE A 21 -16.58 3.97 1.34
N VAL A 22 -16.09 2.78 1.69
CA VAL A 22 -16.91 1.56 1.65
C VAL A 22 -18.01 1.62 2.71
N ASP A 23 -17.67 1.96 3.95
CA ASP A 23 -18.63 2.07 5.04
C ASP A 23 -19.75 3.09 4.72
N ARG A 24 -19.38 4.28 4.27
CA ARG A 24 -20.33 5.34 3.89
C ARG A 24 -21.19 4.95 2.69
N ALA A 25 -20.65 4.20 1.73
CA ALA A 25 -21.43 3.71 0.59
C ALA A 25 -22.47 2.69 1.04
N ILE A 26 -22.11 1.78 1.95
CA ILE A 26 -23.05 0.81 2.54
C ILE A 26 -24.14 1.55 3.33
N GLU A 27 -23.77 2.51 4.18
CA GLU A 27 -24.72 3.33 4.94
C GLU A 27 -25.68 4.11 4.03
N ALA A 28 -25.16 4.69 2.95
CA ALA A 28 -25.93 5.55 2.06
C ALA A 28 -26.84 4.78 1.09
N PHE A 29 -26.38 3.65 0.55
CA PHE A 29 -27.06 2.95 -0.54
C PHE A 29 -27.58 1.56 -0.18
N GLY A 30 -27.17 1.01 0.97
CA GLY A 30 -27.46 -0.35 1.38
C GLY A 30 -26.58 -1.38 0.65
N ALA A 31 -26.71 -2.64 1.06
CA ALA A 31 -26.01 -3.76 0.44
C ALA A 31 -26.77 -4.28 -0.82
N PRO A 32 -26.05 -4.83 -1.82
CA PRO A 32 -24.59 -4.99 -1.87
C PRO A 32 -23.86 -3.76 -2.43
N ILE A 33 -22.64 -3.53 -1.93
CA ILE A 33 -21.65 -2.63 -2.55
C ILE A 33 -20.51 -3.49 -3.10
N TYR A 34 -20.23 -3.39 -4.40
CA TYR A 34 -19.14 -4.15 -5.01
C TYR A 34 -17.83 -3.40 -4.86
N VAL A 35 -16.75 -4.10 -4.53
CA VAL A 35 -15.41 -3.54 -4.40
C VAL A 35 -14.44 -4.33 -5.25
N ARG A 36 -13.73 -3.66 -6.17
CA ARG A 36 -12.75 -4.31 -7.04
C ARG A 36 -11.42 -4.52 -6.30
N HIS A 37 -11.05 -5.80 -6.16
CA HIS A 37 -10.02 -6.31 -5.24
C HIS A 37 -10.33 -5.96 -3.79
N GLU A 38 -9.55 -6.49 -2.85
CA GLU A 38 -9.59 -6.04 -1.46
C GLU A 38 -9.36 -4.53 -1.38
N VAL A 39 -10.20 -3.81 -0.61
CA VAL A 39 -10.12 -2.34 -0.51
C VAL A 39 -8.74 -1.90 0.01
N VAL A 40 -8.19 -2.71 0.92
CA VAL A 40 -6.84 -2.67 1.48
C VAL A 40 -6.42 -4.11 1.79
N HIS A 41 -5.11 -4.41 1.78
CA HIS A 41 -4.60 -5.75 2.12
C HIS A 41 -4.57 -5.96 3.64
N ASN A 42 -5.73 -6.21 4.24
CA ASN A 42 -5.85 -6.68 5.62
C ASN A 42 -7.12 -7.52 5.81
N ARG A 43 -6.93 -8.78 6.21
CA ARG A 43 -8.03 -9.75 6.31
C ARG A 43 -9.15 -9.30 7.25
N THR A 44 -8.82 -8.82 8.45
CA THR A 44 -9.80 -8.38 9.45
C THR A 44 -10.67 -7.23 8.93
N VAL A 45 -10.06 -6.26 8.25
CA VAL A 45 -10.79 -5.15 7.63
C VAL A 45 -11.72 -5.65 6.53
N VAL A 46 -11.23 -6.52 5.65
CA VAL A 46 -12.00 -7.05 4.52
C VAL A 46 -13.18 -7.89 5.03
N ASP A 47 -12.96 -8.77 6.00
CA ASP A 47 -14.01 -9.61 6.60
C ASP A 47 -15.08 -8.75 7.30
N GLY A 48 -14.67 -7.73 8.06
CA GLY A 48 -15.60 -6.79 8.68
C GLY A 48 -16.46 -6.01 7.67
N LEU A 49 -15.90 -5.64 6.51
CA LEU A 49 -16.66 -5.00 5.43
C LEU A 49 -17.59 -5.99 4.71
N ARG A 50 -17.19 -7.25 4.53
CA ARG A 50 -18.06 -8.31 3.99
C ARG A 50 -19.30 -8.50 4.86
N GLU A 51 -19.13 -8.55 6.18
CA GLU A 51 -20.23 -8.68 7.14
C GLU A 51 -21.22 -7.51 7.07
N LYS A 52 -20.73 -6.31 6.74
CA LYS A 52 -21.59 -5.12 6.52
C LYS A 52 -22.29 -5.10 5.15
N GLY A 53 -21.89 -5.95 4.21
CA GLY A 53 -22.51 -6.07 2.89
C GLY A 53 -21.65 -5.65 1.69
N ALA A 54 -20.34 -5.50 1.87
CA ALA A 54 -19.42 -5.39 0.73
C ALA A 54 -19.21 -6.74 0.03
N ILE A 55 -19.16 -6.74 -1.29
CA ILE A 55 -18.80 -7.90 -2.12
C ILE A 55 -17.51 -7.58 -2.86
N PHE A 56 -16.42 -8.25 -2.49
CA PHE A 56 -15.13 -8.12 -3.14
C PHE A 56 -15.07 -8.99 -4.39
N ILE A 57 -14.68 -8.41 -5.52
CA ILE A 57 -14.63 -9.05 -6.85
C ILE A 57 -13.29 -8.82 -7.52
N GLU A 58 -12.87 -9.72 -8.39
CA GLU A 58 -11.66 -9.56 -9.20
C GLU A 58 -11.99 -8.87 -10.54
N GLU A 59 -13.02 -9.37 -11.23
CA GLU A 59 -13.40 -8.93 -12.56
C GLU A 59 -14.71 -8.15 -12.57
N LEU A 60 -14.75 -7.09 -13.37
CA LEU A 60 -15.94 -6.25 -13.47
C LEU A 60 -17.13 -7.02 -14.06
N SER A 61 -16.92 -8.09 -14.84
CA SER A 61 -18.00 -8.94 -15.36
C SER A 61 -18.89 -9.55 -14.27
N ASP A 62 -18.38 -9.68 -13.03
CA ASP A 62 -19.12 -10.27 -11.91
C ASP A 62 -20.09 -9.29 -11.23
N VAL A 63 -20.05 -8.01 -11.61
CA VAL A 63 -20.88 -6.95 -11.05
C VAL A 63 -22.16 -6.79 -11.88
N PRO A 64 -23.38 -6.79 -11.34
CA PRO A 64 -24.58 -6.49 -12.14
C PRO A 64 -24.55 -5.05 -12.71
N GLU A 65 -25.01 -4.86 -13.94
CA GLU A 65 -25.10 -3.51 -14.54
C GLU A 65 -25.93 -2.55 -13.67
N GLY A 66 -25.53 -1.27 -13.63
CA GLY A 66 -26.19 -0.27 -12.78
C GLY A 66 -25.82 -0.32 -11.29
N SER A 67 -25.03 -1.30 -10.85
CA SER A 67 -24.61 -1.42 -9.44
C SER A 67 -23.61 -0.34 -9.01
N TYR A 68 -23.45 -0.19 -7.69
CA TYR A 68 -22.39 0.60 -7.08
C TYR A 68 -21.09 -0.20 -7.05
N LEU A 69 -20.01 0.42 -7.54
CA LEU A 69 -18.68 -0.16 -7.58
C LEU A 69 -17.67 0.77 -6.89
N ILE A 70 -16.77 0.21 -6.11
CA ILE A 70 -15.65 0.91 -5.50
C ILE A 70 -14.34 0.34 -6.06
N PHE A 71 -13.46 1.21 -6.55
CA PHE A 71 -12.07 0.81 -6.83
C PHE A 71 -11.25 0.87 -5.53
N SER A 72 -10.42 -0.15 -5.27
CA SER A 72 -9.59 -0.21 -4.06
C SER A 72 -8.56 0.91 -3.94
N ALA A 73 -7.92 1.03 -2.78
CA ALA A 73 -6.91 2.04 -2.50
C ALA A 73 -5.69 1.98 -3.43
N HIS A 74 -5.42 0.80 -3.99
CA HIS A 74 -4.28 0.51 -4.88
C HIS A 74 -4.45 1.08 -6.30
N GLY A 75 -5.66 1.49 -6.66
CA GLY A 75 -5.95 2.01 -7.99
C GLY A 75 -6.15 0.95 -9.06
N VAL A 76 -6.61 1.42 -10.24
CA VAL A 76 -6.98 0.56 -11.36
C VAL A 76 -6.52 1.16 -12.69
N SER A 77 -6.34 0.30 -13.70
CA SER A 77 -5.93 0.68 -15.06
C SER A 77 -6.98 1.51 -15.80
N LYS A 78 -6.57 2.21 -16.87
CA LYS A 78 -7.48 2.92 -17.78
C LYS A 78 -8.51 2.00 -18.43
N LYS A 79 -8.11 0.77 -18.75
CA LYS A 79 -9.01 -0.26 -19.30
C LYS A 79 -10.18 -0.52 -18.37
N VAL A 80 -9.91 -0.68 -17.07
CA VAL A 80 -10.92 -0.97 -16.05
C VAL A 80 -11.83 0.23 -15.81
N GLN A 81 -11.26 1.44 -15.79
CA GLN A 81 -12.06 2.67 -15.71
C GLN A 81 -13.06 2.75 -16.87
N LYS A 82 -12.62 2.44 -18.09
CA LYS A 82 -13.47 2.43 -19.29
C LYS A 82 -14.55 1.36 -19.21
N GLU A 83 -14.19 0.15 -18.81
CA GLU A 83 -15.14 -0.96 -18.65
C GLU A 83 -16.25 -0.61 -17.64
N ALA A 84 -15.92 0.00 -16.51
CA ALA A 84 -16.92 0.41 -15.51
C ALA A 84 -17.95 1.39 -16.09
N VAL A 85 -17.50 2.33 -16.94
CA VAL A 85 -18.38 3.27 -17.66
C VAL A 85 -19.25 2.56 -18.68
N GLU A 86 -18.67 1.65 -19.47
CA GLU A 86 -19.39 0.88 -20.49
C GLU A 86 -20.49 0.00 -19.88
N ARG A 87 -20.28 -0.51 -18.66
CA ARG A 87 -21.24 -1.31 -17.90
C ARG A 87 -22.23 -0.49 -17.07
N ASN A 88 -22.23 0.84 -17.24
CA ASN A 88 -23.13 1.78 -16.55
C ASN A 88 -23.09 1.62 -15.02
N LEU A 89 -21.90 1.41 -14.45
CA LEU A 89 -21.71 1.28 -13.01
C LEU A 89 -21.58 2.65 -12.35
N THR A 90 -22.12 2.82 -11.14
CA THR A 90 -21.88 4.02 -10.33
C THR A 90 -20.59 3.82 -9.54
N VAL A 91 -19.52 4.49 -9.96
CA VAL A 91 -18.18 4.29 -9.40
C VAL A 91 -17.86 5.30 -8.31
N PHE A 92 -17.33 4.82 -7.18
CA PHE A 92 -16.63 5.62 -6.18
C PHE A 92 -15.16 5.22 -6.13
N ASP A 93 -14.27 6.16 -6.43
CA ASP A 93 -12.84 5.87 -6.52
C ASP A 93 -12.13 6.03 -5.16
N ALA A 94 -11.83 4.90 -4.53
CA ALA A 94 -11.08 4.87 -3.27
C ALA A 94 -9.56 4.86 -3.45
N THR A 95 -9.05 4.94 -4.69
CA THR A 95 -7.62 5.05 -4.97
C THR A 95 -6.97 6.10 -4.08
N CYS A 96 -5.86 5.76 -3.44
CA CYS A 96 -5.12 6.69 -2.61
C CYS A 96 -4.67 7.90 -3.48
N PRO A 97 -4.84 9.15 -3.01
CA PRO A 97 -4.37 10.31 -3.76
C PRO A 97 -2.87 10.29 -4.10
N LEU A 98 -2.06 9.58 -3.31
CA LEU A 98 -0.63 9.40 -3.57
C LEU A 98 -0.36 8.38 -4.69
N VAL A 99 -1.18 7.33 -4.82
CA VAL A 99 -1.16 6.45 -6.00
C VAL A 99 -1.65 7.19 -7.24
N THR A 100 -2.71 8.00 -7.10
CA THR A 100 -3.22 8.85 -8.19
C THR A 100 -2.16 9.82 -8.71
N LYS A 101 -1.28 10.35 -7.84
CA LYS A 101 -0.13 11.18 -8.22
C LYS A 101 0.79 10.42 -9.21
N VAL A 102 1.15 9.17 -8.88
CA VAL A 102 1.97 8.29 -9.74
C VAL A 102 1.28 8.00 -11.06
N HIS A 103 -0.02 7.67 -11.02
CA HIS A 103 -0.83 7.47 -12.23
C HIS A 103 -0.79 8.69 -13.16
N ILE A 104 -0.90 9.90 -12.61
CA ILE A 104 -0.81 11.15 -13.37
C ILE A 104 0.60 11.37 -13.94
N GLN A 105 1.67 10.99 -13.22
CA GLN A 105 3.05 11.06 -13.73
C GLN A 105 3.23 10.13 -14.94
N VAL A 106 2.80 8.88 -14.82
CA VAL A 106 2.86 7.90 -15.93
C VAL A 106 2.13 8.42 -17.16
N ALA A 107 0.89 8.88 -17.01
CA ALA A 107 0.12 9.43 -18.12
C ALA A 107 0.75 10.68 -18.74
N LYS A 108 1.45 11.52 -17.96
CA LYS A 108 2.19 12.68 -18.47
C LYS A 108 3.43 12.27 -19.27
N HIS A 109 4.14 11.24 -18.83
CA HIS A 109 5.29 10.71 -19.56
C HIS A 109 4.88 10.08 -20.89
N ALA A 110 3.81 9.29 -20.90
CA ALA A 110 3.25 8.72 -22.13
C ALA A 110 2.90 9.81 -23.16
N LYS A 111 2.22 10.89 -22.74
CA LYS A 111 1.89 12.04 -23.61
C LYS A 111 3.10 12.82 -24.09
N ALA A 112 4.24 12.70 -23.42
CA ALA A 112 5.50 13.35 -23.79
C ALA A 112 6.42 12.41 -24.61
N ASP A 113 5.89 11.31 -25.15
CA ASP A 113 6.65 10.31 -25.92
C ASP A 113 7.84 9.74 -25.13
N ARG A 114 7.69 9.65 -23.81
CA ARG A 114 8.74 9.18 -22.90
C ARG A 114 8.45 7.76 -22.46
N GLU A 115 9.45 6.90 -22.58
CA GLU A 115 9.36 5.54 -22.04
C GLU A 115 9.58 5.58 -20.52
N VAL A 116 8.89 4.71 -19.79
CA VAL A 116 8.85 4.76 -18.32
C VAL A 116 9.30 3.44 -17.74
N PHE A 117 10.22 3.48 -16.78
CA PHE A 117 10.46 2.36 -15.87
C PHE A 117 9.55 2.49 -14.65
N LEU A 118 8.78 1.47 -14.34
CA LEU A 118 8.11 1.32 -13.07
C LEU A 118 8.94 0.36 -12.20
N ILE A 119 9.46 0.86 -11.10
CA ILE A 119 10.06 0.03 -10.06
C ILE A 119 8.91 -0.45 -9.17
N GLY A 120 8.71 -1.76 -9.07
CA GLY A 120 7.60 -2.35 -8.30
C GLY A 120 7.58 -3.86 -8.39
N HIS A 121 6.63 -4.51 -7.71
CA HIS A 121 6.50 -5.96 -7.73
C HIS A 121 5.47 -6.45 -8.74
N GLU A 122 5.83 -7.41 -9.60
CA GLU A 122 4.91 -8.02 -10.55
C GLU A 122 3.71 -8.65 -9.82
N GLY A 123 2.53 -8.50 -10.41
CA GLY A 123 1.28 -9.02 -9.85
C GLY A 123 0.70 -8.20 -8.69
N HIS A 124 1.38 -7.16 -8.20
CA HIS A 124 0.79 -6.28 -7.19
C HIS A 124 -0.32 -5.38 -7.82
N PRO A 125 -1.53 -5.26 -7.22
CA PRO A 125 -2.62 -4.48 -7.81
C PRO A 125 -2.27 -3.02 -8.15
N GLU A 126 -1.43 -2.38 -7.32
CA GLU A 126 -0.95 -1.01 -7.58
C GLU A 126 -0.04 -0.93 -8.82
N VAL A 127 0.78 -1.97 -9.04
CA VAL A 127 1.67 -2.05 -10.21
C VAL A 127 0.83 -2.27 -11.46
N GLU A 128 -0.13 -3.19 -11.44
CA GLU A 128 -1.08 -3.40 -12.55
C GLU A 128 -1.88 -2.12 -12.87
N GLY A 129 -2.36 -1.43 -11.83
CA GLY A 129 -3.05 -0.16 -11.95
C GLY A 129 -2.19 0.92 -12.61
N THR A 130 -0.93 1.04 -12.17
CA THR A 130 0.04 2.05 -12.63
C THR A 130 0.54 1.76 -14.04
N MET A 131 0.92 0.52 -14.34
CA MET A 131 1.27 0.07 -15.69
C MET A 131 0.14 0.37 -16.67
N GLY A 132 -1.09 0.07 -16.26
CA GLY A 132 -2.30 0.31 -17.04
C GLY A 132 -2.72 1.78 -17.17
N GLN A 133 -1.95 2.75 -16.65
CA GLN A 133 -2.12 4.17 -16.98
C GLN A 133 -1.32 4.61 -18.20
N TYR A 134 -0.33 3.82 -18.62
CA TYR A 134 0.50 4.18 -19.76
C TYR A 134 -0.26 3.90 -21.06
N GLU A 135 -0.81 4.95 -21.66
CA GLU A 135 -1.43 4.88 -22.99
C GLU A 135 -0.38 5.21 -24.05
N LYS A 136 0.04 4.21 -24.83
CA LYS A 136 1.00 4.38 -25.93
C LYS A 136 0.48 5.43 -26.93
N CYS A 137 1.10 6.62 -26.93
CA CYS A 137 0.71 7.77 -27.76
C CYS A 137 1.48 7.84 -29.10
N THR A 138 2.61 7.13 -29.20
CA THR A 138 3.55 7.12 -30.33
C THR A 138 4.03 5.69 -30.55
N GLU A 139 4.69 5.41 -31.68
CA GLU A 139 5.25 4.07 -31.92
C GLU A 139 6.38 3.67 -30.97
N ASN A 140 7.08 4.65 -30.38
CA ASN A 140 8.26 4.43 -29.53
C ASN A 140 7.94 4.41 -28.03
N GLY A 141 6.73 4.82 -27.62
CA GLY A 141 6.35 4.85 -26.20
C GLY A 141 6.15 3.44 -25.61
N ALA A 142 6.70 3.23 -24.42
CA ALA A 142 6.61 1.99 -23.66
C ALA A 142 6.69 2.24 -22.14
N ILE A 143 6.18 1.29 -21.36
CA ILE A 143 6.41 1.20 -19.92
C ILE A 143 6.98 -0.18 -19.58
N TYR A 144 7.95 -0.21 -18.68
CA TYR A 144 8.72 -1.41 -18.31
C TYR A 144 8.63 -1.61 -16.81
N LEU A 145 8.28 -2.81 -16.37
CA LEU A 145 8.38 -3.20 -14.96
C LEU A 145 9.78 -3.74 -14.67
N VAL A 146 10.37 -3.31 -13.56
CA VAL A 146 11.65 -3.83 -13.06
C VAL A 146 11.57 -4.04 -11.54
N GLU A 147 12.11 -5.16 -11.06
CA GLU A 147 12.13 -5.51 -9.63
C GLU A 147 13.55 -5.53 -9.08
N THR A 148 14.54 -5.76 -9.94
CA THR A 148 15.95 -5.92 -9.57
C THR A 148 16.89 -5.09 -10.44
N PRO A 149 18.11 -4.76 -9.95
CA PRO A 149 19.11 -4.05 -10.74
C PRO A 149 19.53 -4.78 -12.02
N GLU A 150 19.39 -6.11 -12.05
CA GLU A 150 19.66 -6.90 -13.26
C GLU A 150 18.58 -6.67 -14.32
N ASP A 151 17.30 -6.56 -13.93
CA ASP A 151 16.21 -6.32 -14.87
C ASP A 151 16.48 -5.05 -15.70
N VAL A 152 16.93 -3.98 -15.03
CA VAL A 152 17.32 -2.70 -15.66
C VAL A 152 18.31 -2.89 -16.80
N ARG A 153 19.29 -3.79 -16.65
CA ARG A 153 20.33 -4.07 -17.66
C ARG A 153 19.81 -4.88 -18.84
N THR A 154 18.71 -5.62 -18.66
CA THR A 154 18.16 -6.52 -19.69
C THR A 154 17.07 -5.86 -20.53
N VAL A 155 16.40 -4.83 -20.00
CA VAL A 155 15.33 -4.11 -20.70
C VAL A 155 15.87 -3.39 -21.93
N LYS A 156 15.26 -3.68 -23.09
CA LYS A 156 15.53 -2.97 -24.35
C LYS A 156 14.57 -1.80 -24.50
N VAL A 157 15.12 -0.60 -24.37
CA VAL A 157 14.40 0.67 -24.61
C VAL A 157 14.49 1.10 -26.07
N ASN A 158 13.51 1.86 -26.57
CA ASN A 158 13.52 2.38 -27.93
C ASN A 158 14.35 3.66 -28.05
N ASN A 159 14.34 4.51 -27.02
CA ASN A 159 15.06 5.78 -26.98
C ASN A 159 15.70 6.02 -25.58
N PRO A 160 16.98 5.66 -25.38
CA PRO A 160 17.66 5.82 -24.09
C PRO A 160 17.84 7.27 -23.64
N GLU A 161 17.65 8.24 -24.55
CA GLU A 161 17.76 9.68 -24.27
C GLU A 161 16.45 10.29 -23.76
N ASN A 162 15.33 9.56 -23.80
CA ASN A 162 14.03 10.04 -23.34
C ASN A 162 13.34 8.97 -22.47
N LEU A 163 13.89 8.78 -21.27
CA LEU A 163 13.41 7.86 -20.25
C LEU A 163 12.99 8.61 -18.99
N ALA A 164 12.03 8.07 -18.24
CA ALA A 164 11.75 8.45 -16.86
C ALA A 164 11.52 7.18 -16.03
N TYR A 165 11.49 7.34 -14.71
CA TYR A 165 11.03 6.28 -13.83
C TYR A 165 9.99 6.77 -12.84
N VAL A 166 9.19 5.84 -12.33
CA VAL A 166 8.26 5.99 -11.20
C VAL A 166 8.42 4.77 -10.29
N THR A 167 7.93 4.85 -9.05
CA THR A 167 7.99 3.72 -8.11
C THR A 167 6.61 3.37 -7.58
N GLN A 168 6.43 2.10 -7.22
CA GLN A 168 5.35 1.70 -6.30
C GLN A 168 5.51 2.42 -4.95
N THR A 169 4.40 2.78 -4.31
CA THR A 169 4.36 3.64 -3.12
C THR A 169 4.77 2.94 -1.81
N THR A 170 4.81 1.60 -1.82
CA THR A 170 5.03 0.75 -0.63
C THR A 170 6.39 0.04 -0.61
N LEU A 171 7.31 0.42 -1.49
CA LEU A 171 8.64 -0.20 -1.57
C LEU A 171 9.54 0.16 -0.39
N SER A 172 10.59 -0.63 -0.24
CA SER A 172 11.77 -0.26 0.53
C SER A 172 12.37 1.06 0.07
N MET A 173 12.73 1.95 1.00
CA MET A 173 13.56 3.10 0.65
C MET A 173 14.96 2.69 0.21
N THR A 174 15.59 1.75 0.93
CA THR A 174 16.95 1.28 0.64
C THR A 174 17.03 0.55 -0.69
N ASP A 175 16.15 -0.42 -0.94
CA ASP A 175 16.22 -1.24 -2.16
C ASP A 175 15.84 -0.39 -3.38
N THR A 176 14.90 0.55 -3.22
CA THR A 176 14.57 1.51 -4.28
C THR A 176 15.75 2.42 -4.59
N SER A 177 16.52 2.87 -3.59
CA SER A 177 17.75 3.64 -3.85
C SER A 177 18.77 2.84 -4.67
N VAL A 178 18.88 1.52 -4.44
CA VAL A 178 19.74 0.64 -5.26
C VAL A 178 19.23 0.55 -6.69
N MET A 179 17.91 0.41 -6.88
CA MET A 179 17.28 0.40 -8.21
C MET A 179 17.49 1.70 -8.98
N VAL A 180 17.27 2.84 -8.31
CA VAL A 180 17.47 4.17 -8.90
C VAL A 180 18.94 4.37 -9.29
N HIS A 181 19.88 3.93 -8.46
CA HIS A 181 21.30 3.97 -8.81
C HIS A 181 21.61 3.15 -10.07
N ALA A 182 21.08 1.93 -10.17
CA ALA A 182 21.26 1.08 -11.35
C ALA A 182 20.66 1.70 -12.62
N LEU A 183 19.48 2.35 -12.51
CA LEU A 183 18.88 3.11 -13.61
C LEU A 183 19.77 4.26 -14.08
N HIS A 184 20.33 5.06 -13.16
CA HIS A 184 21.22 6.16 -13.53
C HIS A 184 22.57 5.69 -14.08
N GLU A 185 23.11 4.58 -13.58
CA GLU A 185 24.34 3.98 -14.10
C GLU A 185 24.13 3.48 -15.54
N HIS A 186 23.00 2.83 -15.82
CA HIS A 186 22.72 2.26 -17.14
C HIS A 186 22.16 3.28 -18.14
N PHE A 187 21.35 4.24 -17.68
CA PHE A 187 20.71 5.28 -18.48
C PHE A 187 21.01 6.67 -17.89
N PRO A 188 22.18 7.27 -18.18
CA PRO A 188 22.61 8.55 -17.59
C PRO A 188 21.66 9.73 -17.86
N HIS A 189 20.84 9.65 -18.91
CA HIS A 189 19.87 10.68 -19.31
C HIS A 189 18.46 10.45 -18.76
N ILE A 190 18.24 9.41 -17.94
CA ILE A 190 16.93 9.14 -17.35
C ILE A 190 16.47 10.32 -16.49
N LEU A 191 15.23 10.77 -16.73
CA LEU A 191 14.65 11.88 -16.00
C LEU A 191 14.25 11.44 -14.60
N GLU A 192 14.84 12.10 -13.62
CA GLU A 192 14.52 11.92 -12.22
C GLU A 192 13.21 12.65 -11.84
N GLN A 193 12.47 12.03 -10.93
CA GLN A 193 11.29 12.63 -10.33
C GLN A 193 11.66 13.77 -9.36
N LYS A 194 10.85 14.82 -9.32
CA LYS A 194 11.10 15.95 -8.39
C LYS A 194 10.87 15.60 -6.92
N LYS A 195 10.10 14.54 -6.65
CA LYS A 195 9.75 14.04 -5.33
C LYS A 195 9.50 12.55 -5.45
N ASP A 196 9.92 11.80 -4.43
CA ASP A 196 9.71 10.36 -4.36
C ASP A 196 8.23 9.98 -4.48
N ASP A 197 8.02 8.81 -5.06
CA ASP A 197 6.70 8.19 -5.19
C ASP A 197 6.42 7.25 -4.01
N ILE A 198 7.45 6.76 -3.30
CA ILE A 198 7.28 6.12 -1.98
C ILE A 198 6.58 7.10 -1.04
N CYS A 199 5.47 6.66 -0.46
CA CYS A 199 4.61 7.56 0.29
C CYS A 199 5.17 7.84 1.70
N TYR A 200 4.74 8.97 2.27
CA TYR A 200 5.15 9.38 3.63
C TYR A 200 4.88 8.28 4.66
N ALA A 201 3.74 7.59 4.55
CA ALA A 201 3.33 6.58 5.50
C ALA A 201 4.25 5.36 5.49
N THR A 202 4.74 4.98 4.30
CA THR A 202 5.71 3.90 4.13
C THR A 202 7.06 4.31 4.72
N GLN A 203 7.59 5.47 4.32
CA GLN A 203 8.86 5.98 4.86
C GLN A 203 8.84 6.07 6.39
N ASN A 204 7.85 6.76 6.96
CA ASN A 204 7.79 6.99 8.39
C ASN A 204 7.66 5.68 9.20
N ARG A 205 6.97 4.66 8.67
CA ARG A 205 6.87 3.35 9.33
C ARG A 205 8.18 2.57 9.23
N GLN A 206 8.89 2.67 8.10
CA GLN A 206 10.23 2.08 7.96
C GLN A 206 11.21 2.73 8.96
N ASP A 207 11.19 4.06 9.07
CA ASP A 207 12.01 4.80 10.05
C ASP A 207 11.66 4.39 11.49
N ALA A 208 10.37 4.28 11.81
CA ALA A 208 9.94 3.85 13.14
C ALA A 208 10.37 2.41 13.47
N VAL A 209 10.50 1.53 12.46
CA VAL A 209 11.06 0.19 12.64
C VAL A 209 12.57 0.22 12.84
N HIS A 210 13.29 1.11 12.15
CA HIS A 210 14.72 1.33 12.40
C HIS A 210 14.96 1.75 13.86
N ASP A 211 14.19 2.73 14.35
CA ASP A 211 14.28 3.21 15.74
C ASP A 211 13.91 2.10 16.74
N LEU A 212 12.84 1.34 16.45
CA LEU A 212 12.40 0.23 17.30
C LEU A 212 13.46 -0.89 17.39
N ALA A 213 14.15 -1.18 16.29
CA ALA A 213 15.18 -2.19 16.21
C ALA A 213 16.46 -1.84 17.00
N GLU A 214 16.68 -0.58 17.39
CA GLU A 214 17.82 -0.24 18.23
C GLU A 214 17.78 -0.93 19.60
N ASN A 215 16.57 -1.09 20.16
CA ASN A 215 16.38 -1.58 21.53
C ASN A 215 15.64 -2.91 21.61
N ALA A 216 14.80 -3.25 20.62
CA ALA A 216 14.03 -4.49 20.63
C ALA A 216 14.92 -5.73 20.38
N ASP A 217 14.65 -6.81 21.11
CA ASP A 217 15.28 -8.12 20.87
C ASP A 217 14.54 -8.89 19.77
N ILE A 218 13.24 -8.67 19.64
CA ILE A 218 12.33 -9.27 18.66
C ILE A 218 11.29 -8.24 18.23
N ILE A 219 10.88 -8.26 16.96
CA ILE A 219 9.87 -7.33 16.43
C ILE A 219 8.66 -8.10 15.89
N LEU A 220 7.48 -7.75 16.37
CA LEU A 220 6.21 -8.20 15.82
C LEU A 220 5.65 -7.13 14.88
N VAL A 221 5.33 -7.52 13.66
CA VAL A 221 4.67 -6.67 12.67
C VAL A 221 3.25 -7.17 12.49
N VAL A 222 2.28 -6.36 12.91
CA VAL A 222 0.86 -6.67 12.67
C VAL A 222 0.49 -6.31 11.24
N GLY A 223 0.10 -7.31 10.44
CA GLY A 223 -0.27 -7.14 9.04
C GLY A 223 -0.42 -8.46 8.31
N SER A 224 -1.18 -8.45 7.21
CA SER A 224 -1.43 -9.65 6.39
C SER A 224 -0.27 -9.95 5.44
N THR A 225 -0.08 -11.22 5.09
CA THR A 225 1.00 -11.68 4.20
C THR A 225 0.96 -11.09 2.79
N ASN A 226 -0.21 -10.69 2.28
CA ASN A 226 -0.39 -10.00 1.01
C ASN A 226 -0.11 -8.48 1.07
N SER A 227 0.23 -7.92 2.24
CA SER A 227 0.52 -6.51 2.42
C SER A 227 1.99 -6.19 2.14
N SER A 228 2.29 -5.56 0.99
CA SER A 228 3.67 -5.19 0.60
C SER A 228 4.37 -4.35 1.67
N ASN A 229 3.72 -3.31 2.20
CA ASN A 229 4.34 -2.45 3.22
C ASN A 229 4.60 -3.22 4.53
N SER A 230 3.70 -4.11 4.96
CA SER A 230 3.88 -4.89 6.20
C SER A 230 5.05 -5.87 6.07
N ASN A 231 5.18 -6.54 4.92
CA ASN A 231 6.34 -7.38 4.65
C ASN A 231 7.64 -6.57 4.70
N ARG A 232 7.64 -5.34 4.16
CA ARG A 232 8.84 -4.50 4.21
C ARG A 232 9.27 -4.14 5.62
N LEU A 233 8.32 -3.88 6.52
CA LEU A 233 8.64 -3.65 7.93
C LEU A 233 9.32 -4.87 8.58
N ARG A 234 8.82 -6.08 8.30
CA ARG A 234 9.44 -7.33 8.79
C ARG A 234 10.85 -7.51 8.22
N GLU A 235 10.99 -7.36 6.90
CA GLU A 235 12.28 -7.52 6.21
C GLU A 235 13.33 -6.55 6.71
N ILE A 236 12.96 -5.29 7.01
CA ILE A 236 13.88 -4.30 7.57
C ILE A 236 14.36 -4.75 8.95
N ALA A 237 13.46 -5.21 9.82
CA ALA A 237 13.86 -5.73 11.13
C ALA A 237 14.82 -6.93 11.01
N GLU A 238 14.56 -7.86 10.09
CA GLU A 238 15.44 -9.00 9.79
C GLU A 238 16.82 -8.55 9.26
N GLN A 239 16.86 -7.55 8.36
CA GLN A 239 18.10 -6.96 7.83
C GLN A 239 18.93 -6.27 8.91
N LEU A 240 18.29 -5.73 9.95
CA LEU A 240 18.94 -5.15 11.14
C LEU A 240 19.37 -6.23 12.16
N GLY A 241 19.22 -7.51 11.81
CA GLY A 241 19.65 -8.64 12.64
C GLY A 241 18.69 -8.98 13.78
N LYS A 242 17.44 -8.52 13.71
CA LYS A 242 16.41 -8.84 14.72
C LYS A 242 15.50 -9.95 14.21
N PRO A 243 15.22 -10.99 15.01
CA PRO A 243 14.08 -11.86 14.76
C PRO A 243 12.82 -11.02 14.57
N ALA A 244 12.09 -11.26 13.49
CA ALA A 244 10.86 -10.54 13.20
C ALA A 244 9.76 -11.49 12.70
N HIS A 245 8.53 -11.23 13.13
CA HIS A 245 7.37 -12.03 12.75
C HIS A 245 6.27 -11.14 12.19
N LEU A 246 5.81 -11.46 10.99
CA LEU A 246 4.58 -10.90 10.43
C LEU A 246 3.41 -11.75 10.92
N ILE A 247 2.46 -11.12 11.60
CA ILE A 247 1.30 -11.77 12.20
C ILE A 247 0.01 -11.04 11.80
N ASP A 248 -1.04 -11.78 11.45
CA ASP A 248 -2.35 -11.20 11.16
C ASP A 248 -3.05 -10.79 12.45
N THR A 249 -2.95 -11.63 13.49
CA THR A 249 -3.61 -11.46 14.79
C THR A 249 -2.73 -11.95 15.94
N ALA A 250 -3.14 -11.65 17.19
CA ALA A 250 -2.48 -12.18 18.38
C ALA A 250 -2.50 -13.73 18.46
N ALA A 251 -3.43 -14.40 17.77
CA ALA A 251 -3.53 -15.85 17.74
C ALA A 251 -2.40 -16.52 16.95
N ASP A 252 -1.72 -15.77 16.07
CA ASP A 252 -0.57 -16.26 15.29
C ASP A 252 0.74 -16.23 16.10
N MET A 253 0.71 -15.67 17.31
CA MET A 253 1.89 -15.58 18.17
C MET A 253 2.18 -16.91 18.86
N HIS A 254 3.47 -17.28 18.90
CA HIS A 254 3.92 -18.44 19.66
C HIS A 254 4.73 -18.01 20.89
N GLN A 255 4.38 -18.58 22.05
CA GLN A 255 4.96 -18.16 23.32
C GLN A 255 6.48 -18.43 23.43
N ASP A 256 6.98 -19.44 22.71
CA ASP A 256 8.41 -19.81 22.69
C ASP A 256 9.30 -18.75 22.04
N TRP A 257 8.76 -17.89 21.16
CA TRP A 257 9.47 -16.75 20.58
C TRP A 257 10.02 -15.77 21.61
N PHE A 258 9.41 -15.73 22.80
CA PHE A 258 9.72 -14.75 23.86
C PHE A 258 10.65 -15.32 24.94
N THR A 259 11.26 -16.48 24.69
CA THR A 259 12.22 -17.08 25.62
C THR A 259 13.50 -16.25 25.68
N ASN A 260 13.87 -15.74 26.86
CA ASN A 260 15.03 -14.85 27.07
C ASN A 260 14.96 -13.53 26.28
N VAL A 261 13.75 -13.01 26.07
CA VAL A 261 13.51 -11.69 25.45
C VAL A 261 13.25 -10.64 26.54
N ASP A 262 14.08 -9.60 26.56
CA ASP A 262 13.92 -8.48 27.50
C ASP A 262 12.99 -7.41 26.93
N VAL A 263 13.06 -7.14 25.62
CA VAL A 263 12.26 -6.12 24.92
C VAL A 263 11.60 -6.68 23.66
N VAL A 264 10.26 -6.61 23.61
CA VAL A 264 9.47 -6.89 22.40
C VAL A 264 9.08 -5.57 21.74
N GLY A 265 9.49 -5.39 20.49
CA GLY A 265 8.99 -4.32 19.65
C GLY A 265 7.69 -4.73 18.95
N VAL A 266 6.70 -3.85 18.92
CA VAL A 266 5.45 -4.04 18.18
C VAL A 266 5.24 -2.87 17.23
N THR A 267 5.01 -3.19 15.96
CA THR A 267 4.60 -2.24 14.92
C THR A 267 3.44 -2.81 14.13
N ALA A 268 2.92 -2.02 13.19
CA ALA A 268 1.80 -2.42 12.35
C ALA A 268 1.92 -1.79 10.98
N GLY A 269 1.62 -2.58 9.94
CA GLY A 269 1.55 -2.10 8.58
C GLY A 269 0.42 -1.09 8.38
N ALA A 270 0.50 -0.34 7.28
CA ALA A 270 -0.43 0.74 6.94
C ALA A 270 -1.90 0.31 6.82
N SER A 271 -2.16 -0.99 6.66
CA SER A 271 -3.50 -1.58 6.52
C SER A 271 -3.99 -2.28 7.79
N ALA A 272 -3.22 -2.32 8.88
CA ALA A 272 -3.59 -3.00 10.11
C ALA A 272 -4.31 -2.04 11.08
N PRO A 273 -5.55 -2.38 11.52
CA PRO A 273 -6.29 -1.56 12.47
C PRO A 273 -5.68 -1.63 13.88
N GLU A 274 -5.77 -0.52 14.62
CA GLU A 274 -5.19 -0.40 15.98
C GLU A 274 -5.73 -1.47 16.95
N VAL A 275 -6.97 -1.96 16.75
CA VAL A 275 -7.54 -3.02 17.59
C VAL A 275 -6.68 -4.29 17.60
N LEU A 276 -6.07 -4.66 16.46
CA LEU A 276 -5.21 -5.85 16.37
C LEU A 276 -3.89 -5.63 17.14
N VAL A 277 -3.36 -4.40 17.11
CA VAL A 277 -2.17 -4.04 17.91
C VAL A 277 -2.49 -4.15 19.39
N GLN A 278 -3.65 -3.65 19.82
CA GLN A 278 -4.09 -3.74 21.22
C GLN A 278 -4.31 -5.19 21.67
N GLU A 279 -4.81 -6.07 20.79
CA GLU A 279 -4.92 -7.50 21.06
C GLU A 279 -3.54 -8.16 21.23
N VAL A 280 -2.56 -7.82 20.39
CA VAL A 280 -1.17 -8.29 20.51
C VAL A 280 -0.55 -7.82 21.83
N ILE A 281 -0.71 -6.54 22.18
CA ILE A 281 -0.21 -5.98 23.44
C ILE A 281 -0.84 -6.72 24.62
N LYS A 282 -2.15 -6.93 24.60
CA LYS A 282 -2.85 -7.65 25.65
C LYS A 282 -2.34 -9.08 25.78
N GLN A 283 -2.12 -9.78 24.67
CA GLN A 283 -1.59 -11.14 24.70
C GLN A 283 -0.18 -11.21 25.29
N LEU A 284 0.68 -10.24 24.96
CA LEU A 284 2.02 -10.11 25.55
C LEU A 284 1.94 -9.84 27.06
N GLN A 285 1.01 -9.00 27.50
CA GLN A 285 0.78 -8.72 28.93
C GLN A 285 0.27 -9.94 29.69
N ASP A 286 -0.66 -10.69 29.10
CA ASP A 286 -1.16 -11.96 29.64
C ASP A 286 -0.03 -12.99 29.79
N TRP A 287 1.04 -12.87 28.99
CA TRP A 287 2.27 -13.67 29.08
C TRP A 287 3.37 -13.08 29.97
N GLY A 288 3.06 -12.03 30.75
CA GLY A 288 3.99 -11.41 31.71
C GLY A 288 4.76 -10.21 31.16
N GLY A 289 4.32 -9.65 30.03
CA GLY A 289 4.78 -8.37 29.51
C GLY A 289 4.37 -7.20 30.40
N GLU A 290 5.19 -6.15 30.42
CA GLU A 290 4.91 -4.90 31.14
C GLU A 290 3.91 -4.01 30.36
N THR A 291 3.57 -2.86 30.93
CA THR A 291 2.79 -1.84 30.21
C THR A 291 3.54 -1.39 28.96
N ALA A 292 2.85 -1.37 27.81
CA ALA A 292 3.44 -0.92 26.56
C ALA A 292 3.80 0.57 26.60
N THR A 293 4.99 0.91 26.11
CA THR A 293 5.46 2.28 25.96
C THR A 293 5.70 2.61 24.50
N GLU A 294 5.27 3.79 24.06
CA GLU A 294 5.45 4.23 22.69
C GLU A 294 6.77 4.97 22.51
N ILE A 295 7.53 4.61 21.47
CA ILE A 295 8.75 5.34 21.12
C ILE A 295 8.39 6.70 20.53
N LYS A 296 9.30 7.67 20.65
CA LYS A 296 9.08 9.01 20.10
C LYS A 296 9.06 8.94 18.57
N GLY A 297 7.92 9.28 17.98
CA GLY A 297 7.73 9.27 16.53
C GLY A 297 7.50 10.64 15.90
N ILE A 298 7.39 10.65 14.57
CA ILE A 298 6.88 11.79 13.80
C ILE A 298 5.35 11.84 13.86
N GLU A 299 4.78 13.03 14.01
CA GLU A 299 3.33 13.23 14.00
C GLU A 299 2.80 13.30 12.56
N GLU A 300 1.96 12.34 12.16
CA GLU A 300 1.31 12.32 10.85
C GLU A 300 0.01 13.16 10.87
N LYS A 301 -0.02 14.29 10.15
CA LYS A 301 -1.20 15.21 10.10
C LYS A 301 -2.00 15.14 8.80
N VAL A 302 -1.60 14.26 7.89
CA VAL A 302 -2.22 14.16 6.56
C VAL A 302 -3.59 13.52 6.69
N VAL A 303 -4.61 14.12 6.09
CA VAL A 303 -5.97 13.57 5.99
C VAL A 303 -6.46 13.75 4.56
N PHE A 304 -7.06 12.70 3.99
CA PHE A 304 -7.66 12.77 2.66
C PHE A 304 -9.18 12.79 2.74
N THR A 305 -9.82 13.67 1.96
CA THR A 305 -11.28 13.78 1.97
C THR A 305 -11.94 12.72 1.10
N LEU A 306 -13.18 12.34 1.45
CA LEU A 306 -14.04 11.48 0.63
C LEU A 306 -14.21 12.00 -0.81
N PRO A 307 -14.44 11.11 -1.80
CA PRO A 307 -14.72 11.46 -3.19
C PRO A 307 -15.90 12.43 -3.30
N LYS A 308 -15.86 13.33 -4.28
CA LYS A 308 -16.93 14.32 -4.50
C LYS A 308 -18.23 13.64 -4.87
N GLU A 309 -18.15 12.58 -5.66
CA GLU A 309 -19.26 11.79 -6.16
C GLU A 309 -20.05 11.20 -4.99
N LEU A 310 -19.35 10.59 -4.01
CA LEU A 310 -19.98 10.04 -2.81
C LEU A 310 -20.69 11.13 -1.99
N LYS A 311 -20.01 12.27 -1.74
CA LYS A 311 -20.60 13.41 -1.04
C LYS A 311 -21.86 13.94 -1.73
N LEU A 312 -21.80 14.13 -3.05
CA LEU A 312 -22.92 14.61 -3.86
C LEU A 312 -24.11 13.64 -3.84
N HIS A 313 -23.86 12.33 -3.81
CA HIS A 313 -24.93 11.35 -3.72
C HIS A 313 -25.55 11.29 -2.32
N MET A 314 -24.77 11.50 -1.26
CA MET A 314 -25.28 11.60 0.11
C MET A 314 -26.14 12.85 0.32
N GLU A 315 -25.80 13.99 -0.31
CA GLU A 315 -26.53 15.26 -0.18
C GLU A 315 -27.84 15.31 -1.00
N LYS A 316 -27.99 14.46 -2.02
CA LYS A 316 -29.18 14.42 -2.88
C LYS A 316 -30.34 13.59 -2.31
N ARG A 317 -30.21 13.10 -1.07
CA ARG A 317 -31.23 12.36 -0.31
C ARG A 317 -31.63 13.17 0.91
#